data_AF-A0A1V4Q432-F1
#
_entry.id   AF-A0A1V4Q432-F1
#
_cell.length_a   1.000
_cell.length_b   1.000
_cell.length_c   1.000
_cell.angle_alpha   90.00
_cell.angle_beta   90.00
_cell.angle_gamma   90.00
#
_symmetry.space_group_name_H-M   'P 1'
#
loop_
_entity.id
_entity.type
_entity.pdbx_description
1 polymer ?
#
loop_
_entity_poly.entity_id
_entity_poly.type
_entity_poly.pdbx_seq_one_letter_code
_entity_poly.pdbx_strand_id
1 'polypeptide(L)'
;MGVSWVELIGRNAASGSVMVSGALRSLGSDRGTELDESYRFWYAPTDRWRIEIDGEPVYLSGRDRSLVRIDGHMTLLDGDIRLPILGRGVSPLQLLGQNSLLHSMSRDVVVRDEPRAVDVGGRRAWAVVVGDRSGKNGEISIDESTGVIVRLSMSAGSGSSEVVELTEHASLPDGLFEWDGPVVEAPSPRGRRARPDPEVGRQERSEVLRACVTALDRSADVLSLMQRAESEEDAIRRLVSELGVTTVGAQAIAAMQMSTFRPDMADQLRRELADDENNRRH
;
A
#
# COMPACT_ATOMS: atom_id res chain seq x y z
N MET A 1 22.30 -5.44 26.54
CA MET A 1 22.39 -6.27 25.33
C MET A 1 21.81 -5.45 24.19
N GLY A 2 22.49 -5.38 23.05
CA GLY A 2 21.95 -4.71 21.85
C GLY A 2 20.83 -5.54 21.23
N VAL A 3 19.93 -4.89 20.49
CA VAL A 3 18.86 -5.56 19.72
C VAL A 3 19.34 -5.73 18.29
N SER A 4 19.17 -6.92 17.72
CA SER A 4 19.52 -7.24 16.34
C SER A 4 18.39 -6.89 15.36
N TRP A 5 18.73 -6.74 14.08
CA TRP A 5 17.74 -6.53 13.02
C TRP A 5 16.70 -7.66 12.91
N VAL A 6 17.13 -8.92 13.08
CA VAL A 6 16.23 -10.07 13.04
C VAL A 6 15.21 -10.01 14.18
N GLU A 7 15.63 -9.60 15.38
CA GLU A 7 14.71 -9.39 16.50
C GLU A 7 13.72 -8.25 16.23
N LEU A 8 14.15 -7.17 15.58
CA LEU A 8 13.26 -6.08 15.18
C LEU A 8 12.20 -6.51 14.16
N ILE A 9 12.59 -7.30 13.16
CA ILE A 9 11.61 -7.90 12.22
C ILE A 9 10.63 -8.80 12.98
N GLY A 10 11.12 -9.64 13.89
CA GLY A 10 10.28 -10.52 14.71
C GLY A 10 9.28 -9.74 15.56
N ARG A 11 9.70 -8.65 16.19
CA ARG A 11 8.82 -7.74 16.96
C ARG A 11 7.77 -7.10 16.06
N ASN A 12 8.16 -6.60 14.89
CA ASN A 12 7.20 -6.01 13.96
C ASN A 12 6.21 -7.04 13.40
N ALA A 13 6.63 -8.27 13.10
CA ALA A 13 5.69 -9.32 12.73
C ALA A 13 4.70 -9.64 13.87
N ALA A 14 5.17 -9.69 15.11
CA ALA A 14 4.35 -9.91 16.29
C ALA A 14 3.38 -8.75 16.59
N SER A 15 3.63 -7.54 16.11
CA SER A 15 2.70 -6.42 16.22
C SER A 15 1.34 -6.69 15.54
N GLY A 16 1.24 -7.69 14.66
CA GLY A 16 -0.04 -8.14 14.10
C GLY A 16 -1.00 -8.77 15.13
N SER A 17 -0.56 -9.00 16.37
CA SER A 17 -1.43 -9.48 17.46
C SER A 17 -1.83 -8.40 18.47
N VAL A 18 -1.34 -7.16 18.33
CA VAL A 18 -1.73 -6.06 19.24
C VAL A 18 -2.98 -5.33 18.73
N MET A 19 -3.68 -4.63 19.63
CA MET A 19 -4.73 -3.69 19.25
C MET A 19 -4.21 -2.27 19.49
N VAL A 20 -4.16 -1.46 18.45
CA VAL A 20 -3.58 -0.11 18.53
C VAL A 20 -4.41 0.93 17.80
N SER A 21 -4.28 2.17 18.21
CA SER A 21 -4.71 3.34 17.45
C SER A 21 -3.59 4.37 17.39
N GLY A 22 -3.60 5.24 16.39
CA GLY A 22 -2.67 6.35 16.32
C GLY A 22 -3.00 7.31 15.20
N ALA A 23 -2.19 8.35 15.05
CA ALA A 23 -2.21 9.22 13.89
C ALA A 23 -0.88 9.15 13.15
N LEU A 24 -0.93 8.92 11.84
CA LEU A 24 0.25 8.91 10.98
C LEU A 24 0.32 10.25 10.25
N ARG A 25 1.40 10.98 10.45
CA ARG A 25 1.68 12.22 9.72
C ARG A 25 2.85 12.02 8.77
N SER A 26 2.66 12.37 7.51
CA SER A 26 3.71 12.36 6.48
C SER A 26 4.00 13.78 6.04
N LEU A 27 5.27 14.19 6.21
CA LEU A 27 5.78 15.50 5.84
C LEU A 27 6.87 15.36 4.78
N GLY A 28 6.91 16.24 3.79
CA GLY A 28 8.03 16.27 2.85
C GLY A 28 7.74 17.00 1.56
N SER A 29 8.54 16.69 0.55
CA SER A 29 8.29 17.12 -0.82
C SER A 29 8.43 15.93 -1.75
N ASP A 30 7.43 15.69 -2.59
CA ASP A 30 7.53 14.76 -3.70
C ASP A 30 7.47 15.54 -5.01
N ARG A 31 8.54 15.47 -5.81
CA ARG A 31 8.66 16.15 -7.11
C ARG A 31 8.27 17.65 -7.08
N GLY A 32 8.61 18.34 -5.99
CA GLY A 32 8.34 19.77 -5.81
C GLY A 32 6.93 20.11 -5.29
N THR A 33 6.08 19.11 -5.04
CA THR A 33 4.82 19.28 -4.32
C THR A 33 5.04 19.00 -2.84
N GLU A 34 4.60 19.91 -1.97
CA GLU A 34 4.63 19.70 -0.52
C GLU A 34 3.66 18.57 -0.13
N LEU A 35 4.14 17.66 0.71
CA LEU A 35 3.38 16.57 1.30
C LEU A 35 3.12 16.93 2.76
N ASP A 36 1.86 17.13 3.14
CA ASP A 36 1.37 17.14 4.52
C ASP A 36 0.09 16.30 4.57
N GLU A 37 0.28 15.00 4.74
CA GLU A 37 -0.83 14.02 4.83
C GLU A 37 -0.95 13.54 6.28
N SER A 38 -2.18 13.46 6.78
CA SER A 38 -2.47 12.97 8.11
C SER A 38 -3.59 11.94 8.08
N TYR A 39 -3.35 10.81 8.72
CA TYR A 39 -4.31 9.72 8.88
C TYR A 39 -4.54 9.47 10.35
N ARG A 40 -5.78 9.16 10.73
CA ARG A 40 -6.05 8.46 11.99
C ARG A 40 -6.32 7.00 11.69
N PHE A 41 -5.76 6.10 12.48
CA PHE A 41 -5.94 4.66 12.25
C PHE A 41 -6.24 3.89 13.52
N TRP A 42 -6.90 2.76 13.33
CA TRP A 42 -7.11 1.72 14.32
C TRP A 42 -6.81 0.37 13.70
N TYR A 43 -6.20 -0.48 14.50
CA TYR A 43 -5.85 -1.84 14.14
C TYR A 43 -6.31 -2.80 15.22
N ALA A 44 -6.85 -3.93 14.80
CA ALA A 44 -7.01 -5.10 15.65
C ALA A 44 -6.53 -6.37 14.93
N PRO A 45 -6.22 -7.45 15.68
CA PRO A 45 -5.84 -8.73 15.11
C PRO A 45 -6.83 -9.23 14.06
N THR A 46 -6.34 -10.15 13.23
CA THR A 46 -7.00 -10.64 12.00
C THR A 46 -7.16 -9.57 10.92
N ASP A 47 -6.19 -8.67 10.83
CA ASP A 47 -6.09 -7.63 9.80
C ASP A 47 -7.33 -6.72 9.73
N ARG A 48 -7.87 -6.38 10.91
CA ARG A 48 -8.99 -5.45 11.03
C ARG A 48 -8.48 -4.03 11.13
N TRP A 49 -8.99 -3.18 10.25
CA TRP A 49 -8.47 -1.83 10.05
C TRP A 49 -9.59 -0.82 9.97
N ARG A 50 -9.33 0.36 10.51
CA ARG A 50 -10.04 1.59 10.19
C ARG A 50 -9.02 2.67 9.94
N ILE A 51 -9.15 3.38 8.83
CA ILE A 51 -8.32 4.54 8.52
C ILE A 51 -9.24 5.69 8.14
N GLU A 52 -8.97 6.84 8.73
CA GLU A 52 -9.71 8.09 8.54
C GLU A 52 -8.79 9.19 8.03
N ILE A 53 -9.38 10.08 7.22
CA ILE A 53 -8.83 11.39 6.86
C ILE A 53 -9.88 12.42 7.29
N ASP A 54 -9.48 13.47 8.01
CA ASP A 54 -10.36 14.52 8.50
C ASP A 54 -11.60 14.00 9.28
N GLY A 55 -11.43 12.90 10.01
CA GLY A 55 -12.49 12.24 10.79
C GLY A 55 -13.44 11.37 9.97
N GLU A 56 -13.24 11.27 8.66
CA GLU A 56 -14.07 10.47 7.76
C GLU A 56 -13.38 9.15 7.41
N PRO A 57 -14.05 7.98 7.57
CA PRO A 57 -13.47 6.70 7.18
C PRO A 57 -13.22 6.62 5.68
N VAL A 58 -11.96 6.42 5.31
CA VAL A 58 -11.49 6.20 3.92
C VAL A 58 -11.19 4.74 3.64
N TYR A 59 -10.92 3.95 4.68
CA TYR A 59 -10.74 2.51 4.59
C TYR A 59 -11.26 1.81 5.83
N LEU A 60 -11.95 0.69 5.61
CA LEU A 60 -12.39 -0.24 6.64
C LEU A 60 -12.05 -1.67 6.21
N SER A 61 -11.55 -2.47 7.14
CA SER A 61 -11.41 -3.91 7.00
C SER A 61 -12.03 -4.56 8.22
N GLY A 62 -13.19 -5.18 8.01
CA GLY A 62 -13.91 -5.94 9.03
C GLY A 62 -13.63 -7.44 8.91
N ARG A 63 -14.47 -8.25 9.55
CA ARG A 63 -14.34 -9.73 9.48
C ARG A 63 -14.70 -10.30 8.11
N ASP A 64 -15.70 -9.71 7.46
CA ASP A 64 -16.33 -10.30 6.27
C ASP A 64 -16.01 -9.56 4.97
N ARG A 65 -15.58 -8.30 5.07
CA ARG A 65 -15.38 -7.42 3.92
C ARG A 65 -14.42 -6.28 4.22
N SER A 66 -13.79 -5.78 3.17
CA SER A 66 -13.06 -4.52 3.19
C SER A 66 -13.79 -3.49 2.32
N LEU A 67 -13.80 -2.25 2.77
CA LEU A 67 -14.45 -1.13 2.10
C LEU A 67 -13.45 0.02 1.93
N VAL A 68 -13.53 0.72 0.82
CA VAL A 68 -12.72 1.92 0.54
C VAL A 68 -13.64 3.05 0.09
N ARG A 69 -13.30 4.30 0.47
CA ARG A 69 -14.04 5.46 -0.01
C ARG A 69 -13.51 5.89 -1.38
N ILE A 70 -14.39 5.94 -2.37
CA ILE A 70 -14.11 6.41 -3.75
C ILE A 70 -15.21 7.41 -4.11
N ASP A 71 -14.83 8.60 -4.58
CA ASP A 71 -15.75 9.68 -4.95
C ASP A 71 -16.83 9.99 -3.89
N GLY A 72 -16.44 9.93 -2.62
CA GLY A 72 -17.34 10.18 -1.48
C GLY A 72 -18.25 9.01 -1.09
N HIS A 73 -18.17 7.87 -1.79
CA HIS A 73 -18.97 6.69 -1.54
C HIS A 73 -18.14 5.55 -0.97
N MET A 74 -18.66 4.87 0.05
CA MET A 74 -18.06 3.62 0.52
C MET A 74 -18.34 2.51 -0.46
N THR A 75 -17.26 1.89 -0.92
CA THR A 75 -17.26 0.92 -2.01
C THR A 75 -16.74 -0.42 -1.53
N LEU A 76 -17.42 -1.51 -1.88
CA LEU A 76 -16.95 -2.86 -1.58
C LEU A 76 -15.67 -3.18 -2.36
N LEU A 77 -14.64 -3.61 -1.63
CA LEU A 77 -13.42 -4.13 -2.22
C LEU A 77 -13.56 -5.66 -2.32
N ASP A 78 -13.93 -6.15 -3.51
CA ASP A 78 -14.15 -7.58 -3.78
C ASP A 78 -12.96 -8.18 -4.55
N GLY A 79 -12.30 -9.18 -3.96
CA GLY A 79 -11.27 -10.03 -4.60
C GLY A 79 -9.93 -9.36 -4.96
N ASP A 80 -8.83 -9.94 -4.45
CA ASP A 80 -7.42 -9.81 -4.86
C ASP A 80 -6.73 -8.42 -4.95
N ILE A 81 -7.44 -7.30 -4.76
CA ILE A 81 -6.77 -5.98 -4.70
C ILE A 81 -6.13 -5.80 -3.31
N ARG A 82 -4.82 -6.05 -3.25
CA ARG A 82 -4.02 -5.90 -2.02
C ARG A 82 -3.61 -4.45 -1.83
N LEU A 83 -4.11 -3.85 -0.74
CA LEU A 83 -3.85 -2.51 -0.20
C LEU A 83 -4.52 -1.36 -0.98
N PRO A 84 -5.56 -0.70 -0.44
CA PRO A 84 -6.04 0.56 -1.00
C PRO A 84 -4.96 1.63 -0.84
N ILE A 85 -4.80 2.42 -1.90
CA ILE A 85 -3.83 3.52 -1.91
C ILE A 85 -4.51 4.74 -1.29
N LEU A 86 -4.12 5.10 -0.07
CA LEU A 86 -4.78 6.13 0.74
C LEU A 86 -4.12 7.52 0.63
N GLY A 87 -3.05 7.63 -0.16
CA GLY A 87 -2.33 8.88 -0.43
C GLY A 87 -0.94 8.64 -1.01
N ARG A 88 -0.12 9.70 -1.06
CA ARG A 88 1.22 9.67 -1.66
C ARG A 88 2.30 9.22 -0.67
N GLY A 89 2.04 9.38 0.62
CA GLY A 89 2.94 8.97 1.71
C GLY A 89 2.84 7.48 2.08
N VAL A 90 3.48 7.15 3.20
CA VAL A 90 3.34 5.82 3.83
C VAL A 90 1.89 5.64 4.28
N SER A 91 1.31 4.48 4.00
CA SER A 91 -0.02 4.12 4.50
C SER A 91 0.08 3.48 5.89
N PRO A 92 -0.89 3.70 6.80
CA PRO A 92 -0.95 2.99 8.08
C PRO A 92 -0.87 1.45 7.96
N LEU A 93 -1.34 0.89 6.83
CA LEU A 93 -1.30 -0.55 6.54
C LEU A 93 0.14 -1.11 6.46
N GLN A 94 1.13 -0.24 6.26
CA GLN A 94 2.53 -0.61 6.12
C GLN A 94 3.29 -0.61 7.46
N LEU A 95 2.67 -0.17 8.55
CA LEU A 95 3.37 0.06 9.82
C LEU A 95 3.56 -1.20 10.66
N LEU A 96 2.69 -2.21 10.50
CA LEU A 96 2.59 -3.33 11.44
C LEU A 96 1.98 -4.59 10.78
N GLY A 97 2.17 -5.73 11.42
CA GLY A 97 1.61 -7.02 10.98
C GLY A 97 2.34 -7.65 9.79
N GLN A 98 1.70 -8.65 9.17
CA GLN A 98 2.32 -9.45 8.10
C GLN A 98 2.46 -8.71 6.76
N ASN A 99 1.69 -7.65 6.56
CA ASN A 99 1.72 -6.80 5.37
C ASN A 99 2.61 -5.55 5.57
N SER A 100 3.40 -5.52 6.64
CA SER A 100 4.24 -4.36 6.95
C SER A 100 5.34 -4.13 5.93
N LEU A 101 5.83 -2.90 5.89
CA LEU A 101 6.99 -2.50 5.09
C LEU A 101 8.24 -3.34 5.42
N LEU A 102 8.42 -3.73 6.69
CA LEU A 102 9.57 -4.54 7.08
C LEU A 102 9.50 -5.95 6.52
N HIS A 103 8.31 -6.54 6.43
CA HIS A 103 8.13 -7.84 5.80
C HIS A 103 8.52 -7.79 4.32
N SER A 104 8.03 -6.79 3.59
CA SER A 104 8.34 -6.63 2.16
C SER A 104 9.82 -6.31 1.91
N MET A 105 10.46 -5.54 2.79
CA MET A 105 11.86 -5.13 2.66
C MET A 105 12.88 -6.19 3.13
N SER A 106 12.46 -7.16 3.94
CA SER A 106 13.36 -8.09 4.65
C SER A 106 14.31 -8.91 3.75
N ARG A 107 14.00 -9.07 2.46
CA ARG A 107 14.81 -9.85 1.51
C ARG A 107 15.91 -9.04 0.81
N ASP A 108 15.72 -7.73 0.67
CA ASP A 108 16.53 -6.89 -0.23
C ASP A 108 17.22 -5.70 0.47
N VAL A 109 16.99 -5.51 1.77
CA VAL A 109 17.61 -4.45 2.56
C VAL A 109 18.99 -4.82 3.08
N VAL A 110 19.91 -3.85 2.98
CA VAL A 110 21.19 -3.88 3.69
C VAL A 110 21.07 -3.01 4.94
N VAL A 111 21.22 -3.62 6.12
CA VAL A 111 21.36 -2.90 7.38
C VAL A 111 22.75 -2.27 7.41
N ARG A 112 22.81 -0.95 7.58
CA ARG A 112 24.06 -0.19 7.51
C ARG A 112 24.75 -0.08 8.87
N ASP A 113 23.95 0.06 9.93
CA ASP A 113 24.41 0.27 11.29
C ASP A 113 23.66 -0.64 12.28
N GLU A 114 24.27 -0.87 13.45
CA GLU A 114 23.60 -1.58 14.53
C GLU A 114 22.37 -0.78 15.04
N PRO A 115 21.25 -1.46 15.37
CA PRO A 115 20.10 -0.78 15.95
C PRO A 115 20.43 0.00 17.22
N ARG A 116 19.98 1.24 17.27
CA ARG A 116 20.23 2.16 18.39
C ARG A 116 18.92 2.52 19.10
N ALA A 117 18.97 2.60 20.41
CA ALA A 117 17.83 3.07 21.19
C ALA A 117 17.60 4.57 20.95
N VAL A 118 16.34 4.95 20.71
CA VAL A 118 15.90 6.32 20.49
C VAL A 118 14.60 6.59 21.25
N ASP A 119 14.25 7.87 21.33
CA ASP A 119 12.92 8.30 21.74
C ASP A 119 12.21 8.95 20.53
N VAL A 120 10.99 8.50 20.25
CA VAL A 120 10.14 8.99 19.17
C VAL A 120 8.81 9.40 19.79
N GLY A 121 8.53 10.70 19.85
CA GLY A 121 7.29 11.21 20.44
C GLY A 121 7.05 10.80 21.89
N GLY A 122 8.10 10.67 22.71
CA GLY A 122 8.01 10.22 24.10
C GLY A 122 7.93 8.70 24.26
N ARG A 123 8.09 7.93 23.17
CA ARG A 123 8.07 6.47 23.17
C ARG A 123 9.46 5.91 22.91
N ARG A 124 9.82 4.91 23.69
CA ARG A 124 11.06 4.15 23.49
C ARG A 124 10.97 3.36 22.20
N ALA A 125 11.96 3.53 21.33
CA ALA A 125 12.03 2.86 20.05
C ALA A 125 13.46 2.45 19.70
N TRP A 126 13.59 1.59 18.69
CA TRP A 126 14.86 1.19 18.10
C TRP A 126 14.94 1.74 16.68
N ALA A 127 15.93 2.59 16.43
CA ALA A 127 16.22 3.12 15.11
C ALA A 127 17.27 2.28 14.40
N VAL A 128 17.08 2.05 13.11
CA VAL A 128 18.01 1.32 12.25
C VAL A 128 18.11 2.00 10.90
N VAL A 129 19.34 2.21 10.45
CA VAL A 129 19.62 2.73 9.11
C VAL A 129 19.60 1.55 8.14
N VAL A 130 18.67 1.62 7.21
CA VAL A 130 18.48 0.66 6.13
C VAL A 130 18.90 1.31 4.82
N GLY A 131 19.42 0.52 3.89
CA GLY A 131 19.68 1.01 2.54
C GLY A 131 19.43 -0.04 1.49
N ASP A 132 19.31 0.44 0.26
CA ASP A 132 19.26 -0.43 -0.91
C ASP A 132 20.65 -0.59 -1.55
N ARG A 133 20.73 -1.42 -2.59
CA ARG A 133 21.97 -1.65 -3.36
C ARG A 133 22.36 -0.43 -4.21
N SER A 134 21.46 0.52 -4.43
CA SER A 134 21.72 1.77 -5.17
C SER A 134 22.37 2.86 -4.30
N GLY A 135 22.52 2.61 -2.99
CA GLY A 135 23.15 3.53 -2.04
C GLY A 135 22.18 4.54 -1.45
N LYS A 136 20.87 4.42 -1.71
CA LYS A 136 19.85 5.19 -1.00
C LYS A 136 19.66 4.60 0.38
N ASN A 137 19.59 5.49 1.37
CA ASN A 137 19.43 5.12 2.77
C ASN A 137 18.12 5.70 3.32
N GLY A 138 17.56 5.02 4.31
CA GLY A 138 16.48 5.51 5.14
C GLY A 138 16.70 5.08 6.58
N GLU A 139 16.01 5.71 7.51
CA GLU A 139 15.96 5.30 8.90
C GLU A 139 14.55 4.83 9.25
N ILE A 140 14.46 3.66 9.86
CA ILE A 140 13.22 3.08 10.38
C ILE A 140 13.34 3.07 11.90
N SER A 141 12.32 3.57 12.60
CA SER A 141 12.20 3.44 14.05
C SER A 141 11.01 2.56 14.41
N ILE A 142 11.25 1.57 15.27
CA ILE A 142 10.25 0.58 15.70
C ILE A 142 10.03 0.72 17.21
N ASP A 143 8.77 0.89 17.61
CA ASP A 143 8.37 1.01 19.02
C ASP A 143 8.77 -0.23 19.81
N GLU A 144 9.39 -0.01 20.96
CA GLU A 144 9.93 -1.10 21.79
C GLU A 144 8.83 -2.00 22.36
N SER A 145 7.68 -1.43 22.73
CA SER A 145 6.58 -2.15 23.39
C SER A 145 5.68 -2.91 22.42
N THR A 146 5.32 -2.29 21.30
CA THR A 146 4.29 -2.79 20.38
C THR A 146 4.89 -3.41 19.12
N GLY A 147 6.14 -3.09 18.77
CA GLY A 147 6.76 -3.51 17.52
C GLY A 147 6.26 -2.74 16.29
N VAL A 148 5.42 -1.71 16.45
CA VAL A 148 4.90 -0.88 15.35
C VAL A 148 6.01 0.03 14.82
N ILE A 149 6.09 0.23 13.50
CA ILE A 149 6.95 1.26 12.91
C ILE A 149 6.37 2.63 13.28
N VAL A 150 7.12 3.42 14.05
CA VAL A 150 6.69 4.74 14.54
C VAL A 150 7.32 5.91 13.80
N ARG A 151 8.43 5.68 13.09
CA ARG A 151 9.02 6.69 12.22
C ARG A 151 9.71 6.05 11.02
N LEU A 152 9.53 6.68 9.87
CA LEU A 152 10.18 6.35 8.61
C LEU A 152 10.75 7.65 8.06
N SER A 153 12.05 7.69 7.78
CA SER A 153 12.66 8.80 7.05
C SER A 153 13.47 8.23 5.89
N MET A 154 13.31 8.82 4.72
CA MET A 154 14.09 8.46 3.55
C MET A 154 15.13 9.57 3.31
N SER A 155 16.29 9.23 2.74
CA SER A 155 17.43 10.14 2.55
C SER A 155 17.04 11.52 2.00
N ALA A 156 17.74 12.55 2.50
CA ALA A 156 17.52 13.99 2.31
C ALA A 156 16.64 14.38 1.10
N GLY A 157 15.38 14.74 1.38
CA GLY A 157 14.47 15.40 0.44
C GLY A 157 13.16 14.66 0.14
N SER A 158 13.08 13.36 0.41
CA SER A 158 11.92 12.51 0.06
C SER A 158 10.81 12.42 1.12
N GLY A 159 10.93 13.19 2.21
CA GLY A 159 9.94 13.22 3.29
C GLY A 159 10.16 12.20 4.40
N SER A 160 9.36 12.35 5.45
CA SER A 160 9.33 11.56 6.67
C SER A 160 7.90 11.29 7.10
N SER A 161 7.64 10.08 7.58
CA SER A 161 6.37 9.70 8.17
C SER A 161 6.59 9.36 9.65
N GLU A 162 5.72 9.85 10.52
CA GLU A 162 5.79 9.63 11.97
C GLU A 162 4.41 9.33 12.54
N VAL A 163 4.34 8.35 13.43
CA VAL A 163 3.14 8.07 14.20
C VAL A 163 3.14 8.96 15.44
N VAL A 164 2.25 9.95 15.44
CA VAL A 164 1.94 10.79 16.60
C VAL A 164 0.70 10.20 17.29
N GLU A 165 0.70 10.05 18.61
CA GLU A 165 -0.43 9.48 19.39
C GLU A 165 -0.66 7.96 19.33
N LEU A 166 0.39 7.14 19.19
CA LEU A 166 0.25 5.67 19.28
C LEU A 166 -0.24 5.24 20.67
N THR A 167 -1.35 4.51 20.72
CA THR A 167 -1.99 3.98 21.93
C THR A 167 -2.28 2.49 21.76
N GLU A 168 -1.92 1.68 22.75
CA GLU A 168 -2.26 0.26 22.82
C GLU A 168 -3.56 0.06 23.62
N HIS A 169 -4.40 -0.87 23.17
CA HIS A 169 -5.72 -1.13 23.74
C HIS A 169 -5.81 -2.58 24.21
N ALA A 170 -6.48 -2.79 25.35
CA ALA A 170 -6.86 -4.13 25.78
C ALA A 170 -7.99 -4.73 24.91
N SER A 171 -8.86 -3.86 24.38
CA SER A 171 -9.96 -4.23 23.49
C SER A 171 -10.39 -3.04 22.65
N LEU A 172 -10.78 -3.29 21.39
CA LEU A 172 -11.47 -2.33 20.53
C LEU A 172 -12.87 -2.85 20.20
N PRO A 173 -13.90 -1.99 20.13
CA PRO A 173 -15.25 -2.41 19.82
C PRO A 173 -15.35 -2.91 18.37
N ASP A 174 -16.05 -4.03 18.14
CA ASP A 174 -16.13 -4.65 16.81
C ASP A 174 -16.77 -3.71 15.76
N GLY A 175 -17.80 -2.96 16.17
CA GLY A 175 -18.47 -1.98 15.30
C GLY A 175 -17.59 -0.83 14.81
N LEU A 176 -16.38 -0.65 15.37
CA LEU A 176 -15.41 0.34 14.88
C LEU A 176 -14.94 0.04 13.44
N PHE A 177 -14.86 -1.26 13.12
CA PHE A 177 -14.34 -1.76 11.84
C PHE A 177 -15.45 -2.01 10.81
N GLU A 178 -16.68 -1.68 11.17
CA GLU A 178 -17.87 -1.90 10.35
C GLU A 178 -18.38 -0.59 9.77
N TRP A 179 -19.08 -0.69 8.65
CA TRP A 179 -19.81 0.41 8.03
C TRP A 179 -21.29 0.07 8.02
N ASP A 180 -22.07 0.96 8.62
CA ASP A 180 -23.54 0.89 8.73
C ASP A 180 -24.25 1.73 7.66
N GLY A 181 -23.53 2.62 6.99
CA GLY A 181 -24.04 3.45 5.91
C GLY A 181 -24.23 2.70 4.59
N PRO A 182 -24.71 3.41 3.55
CA PRO A 182 -24.87 2.83 2.21
C PRO A 182 -23.51 2.40 1.65
N VAL A 183 -23.49 1.23 1.02
CA VAL A 183 -22.34 0.72 0.26
C VAL A 183 -22.72 0.74 -1.21
N VAL A 184 -21.91 1.39 -2.02
CA VAL A 184 -21.97 1.28 -3.46
C VAL A 184 -21.17 0.03 -3.83
N GLU A 185 -21.77 -0.90 -4.56
CA GLU A 185 -20.95 -1.90 -5.23
C GLU A 185 -20.07 -1.12 -6.21
N ALA A 186 -18.75 -1.30 -6.16
CA ALA A 186 -17.90 -0.79 -7.22
C ALA A 186 -18.54 -1.26 -8.52
N PRO A 187 -18.54 -0.47 -9.61
CA PRO A 187 -18.71 -1.06 -10.91
C PRO A 187 -17.62 -2.13 -10.99
N SER A 188 -18.00 -3.39 -10.74
CA SER A 188 -17.19 -4.48 -11.21
C SER A 188 -16.99 -4.14 -12.69
N PRO A 189 -15.79 -4.29 -13.25
CA PRO A 189 -15.63 -4.22 -14.70
C PRO A 189 -16.68 -5.11 -15.43
N ARG A 190 -17.28 -6.04 -14.68
CA ARG A 190 -18.37 -6.96 -15.01
C ARG A 190 -19.79 -6.39 -14.95
N GLY A 191 -19.97 -5.10 -15.23
CA GLY A 191 -21.28 -4.50 -15.45
C GLY A 191 -21.94 -4.86 -16.79
N ARG A 192 -21.90 -6.13 -17.24
CA ARG A 192 -22.84 -6.78 -18.19
C ARG A 192 -22.34 -8.16 -18.63
N ARG A 193 -23.20 -9.16 -18.39
CA ARG A 193 -23.28 -10.54 -18.95
C ARG A 193 -22.84 -11.65 -18.01
N ALA A 194 -23.62 -12.73 -18.12
CA ALA A 194 -23.59 -14.00 -17.42
C ALA A 194 -22.22 -14.46 -16.92
N ARG A 195 -22.21 -15.16 -15.76
CA ARG A 195 -21.07 -15.92 -15.19
C ARG A 195 -19.97 -16.10 -16.23
N PRO A 196 -18.88 -15.28 -16.21
CA PRO A 196 -17.83 -15.46 -17.17
C PRO A 196 -17.20 -16.82 -16.90
N ASP A 197 -16.95 -17.54 -17.97
CA ASP A 197 -16.16 -18.75 -17.98
C ASP A 197 -14.89 -18.52 -17.10
N PRO A 198 -14.58 -19.40 -16.14
CA PRO A 198 -13.37 -19.29 -15.31
C PRO A 198 -12.08 -19.15 -16.14
N GLU A 199 -12.11 -19.57 -17.40
CA GLU A 199 -11.01 -19.40 -18.35
C GLU A 199 -10.92 -17.96 -18.89
N VAL A 200 -12.05 -17.28 -19.10
CA VAL A 200 -12.12 -15.86 -19.52
C VAL A 200 -11.69 -14.93 -18.39
N GLY A 201 -12.11 -15.19 -17.15
CA GLY A 201 -11.69 -14.38 -15.99
C GLY A 201 -10.19 -14.50 -15.67
N ARG A 202 -9.58 -15.66 -15.96
CA ARG A 202 -8.13 -15.87 -15.86
C ARG A 202 -7.38 -15.16 -16.99
N GLN A 203 -7.92 -15.20 -18.21
CA GLN A 203 -7.32 -14.52 -19.35
C GLN A 203 -7.33 -12.99 -19.18
N GLU A 204 -8.43 -12.41 -18.68
CA GLU A 204 -8.51 -10.99 -18.32
C GLU A 204 -7.50 -10.60 -17.23
N ARG A 205 -7.29 -11.46 -16.22
CA ARG A 205 -6.28 -11.24 -15.17
C ARG A 205 -4.86 -11.19 -15.74
N SER A 206 -4.48 -12.17 -16.57
CA SER A 206 -3.15 -12.17 -17.19
C SER A 206 -2.94 -10.95 -18.10
N GLU A 207 -3.99 -10.50 -18.79
CA GLU A 207 -3.96 -9.30 -19.63
C GLU A 207 -3.75 -8.02 -18.80
N VAL A 208 -4.45 -7.90 -17.66
CA VAL A 208 -4.26 -6.78 -16.72
C VAL A 208 -2.85 -6.78 -16.14
N LEU A 209 -2.35 -7.93 -15.67
CA LEU A 209 -0.99 -8.05 -15.12
C LEU A 209 0.07 -7.70 -16.16
N ARG A 210 -0.05 -8.19 -17.40
CA ARG A 210 0.84 -7.82 -18.51
C ARG A 210 0.79 -6.33 -18.83
N ALA A 211 -0.41 -5.74 -18.81
CA ALA A 211 -0.56 -4.31 -19.06
C ALA A 211 0.11 -3.48 -17.96
N CYS A 212 -0.08 -3.83 -16.69
CA CYS A 212 0.59 -3.16 -15.57
C CYS A 212 2.11 -3.33 -15.62
N VAL A 213 2.64 -4.52 -15.93
CA VAL A 213 4.09 -4.73 -16.12
C VAL A 213 4.62 -3.88 -17.28
N THR A 214 3.93 -3.88 -18.41
CA THR A 214 4.28 -3.05 -19.59
C THR A 214 4.29 -1.57 -19.24
N ALA A 215 3.32 -1.11 -18.46
CA ALA A 215 3.24 0.27 -18.01
C ALA A 215 4.37 0.64 -17.06
N LEU A 216 4.77 -0.27 -16.17
CA LEU A 216 5.89 -0.04 -15.25
C LEU A 216 7.24 -0.03 -15.98
N ASP A 217 7.42 -0.89 -16.99
CA ASP A 217 8.61 -0.93 -17.85
C ASP A 217 8.77 0.32 -18.71
N ARG A 218 7.64 0.93 -19.09
CA ARG A 218 7.58 2.15 -19.91
C ARG A 218 6.98 3.31 -19.13
N SER A 219 7.31 3.39 -17.83
CA SER A 219 6.75 4.37 -16.89
C SER A 219 6.81 5.82 -17.38
N ALA A 220 7.92 6.22 -18.01
CA ALA A 220 8.07 7.56 -18.58
C ALA A 220 7.10 7.84 -19.74
N ASP A 221 6.87 6.84 -20.60
CA ASP A 221 5.95 6.96 -21.73
C ASP A 221 4.51 7.04 -21.23
N VAL A 222 4.13 6.17 -20.28
CA VAL A 222 2.78 6.14 -19.68
C VAL A 222 2.46 7.48 -19.02
N LEU A 223 3.37 8.01 -18.20
CA LEU A 223 3.17 9.30 -17.54
C LEU A 223 3.09 10.44 -18.55
N SER A 224 3.90 10.41 -19.62
CA SER A 224 3.81 11.40 -20.69
C SER A 224 2.49 11.31 -21.46
N LEU A 225 1.90 10.13 -21.61
CA LEU A 225 0.62 9.93 -22.28
C LEU A 225 -0.54 10.43 -21.43
N MET A 226 -0.53 10.10 -20.14
CA MET A 226 -1.54 10.56 -19.19
C MET A 226 -1.51 12.08 -19.00
N GLN A 227 -0.34 12.71 -19.02
CA GLN A 227 -0.22 14.17 -18.93
C GLN A 227 -0.72 14.93 -20.17
N ARG A 228 -0.72 14.28 -21.34
CA ARG A 228 -1.19 14.87 -22.61
C ARG A 228 -2.64 14.53 -22.92
N ALA A 229 -3.26 13.67 -22.13
CA ALA A 229 -4.64 13.27 -22.32
C ALA A 229 -5.58 14.38 -21.85
N GLU A 230 -6.58 14.69 -22.67
CA GLU A 230 -7.56 15.74 -22.37
C GLU A 230 -8.73 15.23 -21.51
N SER A 231 -8.88 13.91 -21.41
CA SER A 231 -9.86 13.21 -20.57
C SER A 231 -9.39 11.79 -20.26
N GLU A 232 -10.04 11.15 -19.29
CA GLU A 232 -9.78 9.73 -18.96
C GLU A 232 -10.02 8.80 -20.16
N GLU A 233 -11.06 9.08 -20.95
CA GLU A 233 -11.36 8.33 -22.17
C GLU A 233 -10.28 8.51 -23.26
N ASP A 234 -9.68 9.70 -23.35
CA ASP A 234 -8.54 9.97 -24.22
C ASP A 234 -7.26 9.28 -23.70
N ALA A 235 -7.05 9.26 -22.38
CA ALA A 235 -5.93 8.55 -21.75
C ALA A 235 -6.00 7.05 -22.04
N ILE A 236 -7.15 6.41 -21.82
CA ILE A 236 -7.36 4.97 -22.11
C ILE A 236 -7.11 4.69 -23.59
N ARG A 237 -7.63 5.53 -24.49
CA ARG A 237 -7.44 5.36 -25.94
C ARG A 237 -5.97 5.44 -26.34
N ARG A 238 -5.22 6.41 -25.79
CA ARG A 238 -3.78 6.59 -26.02
C ARG A 238 -2.95 5.43 -25.46
N LEU A 239 -3.29 4.94 -24.26
CA LEU A 239 -2.63 3.78 -23.66
C LEU A 239 -2.80 2.55 -24.56
N VAL A 240 -3.99 2.30 -25.09
CA VAL A 240 -4.23 1.19 -26.04
C VAL A 240 -3.39 1.37 -27.32
N SER A 241 -3.43 2.55 -27.94
CA SER A 241 -2.77 2.75 -29.24
C SER A 241 -1.24 2.84 -29.16
N GLU A 242 -0.70 3.38 -28.07
CA GLU A 242 0.74 3.72 -27.96
C GLU A 242 1.55 2.73 -27.11
N LEU A 243 0.90 2.03 -26.17
CA LEU A 243 1.51 0.94 -25.41
C LEU A 243 1.10 -0.45 -25.90
N GLY A 244 0.15 -0.55 -26.82
CA GLY A 244 -0.30 -1.83 -27.40
C GLY A 244 -0.98 -2.76 -26.38
N VAL A 245 -1.51 -2.19 -25.29
CA VAL A 245 -2.25 -2.92 -24.25
C VAL A 245 -3.71 -3.05 -24.63
N THR A 246 -4.42 -4.03 -24.03
CA THR A 246 -5.87 -4.17 -24.22
C THR A 246 -6.61 -3.01 -23.56
N THR A 247 -7.88 -2.76 -23.95
CA THR A 247 -8.71 -1.72 -23.31
C THR A 247 -8.87 -1.96 -21.81
N VAL A 248 -9.02 -3.21 -21.40
CA VAL A 248 -9.10 -3.62 -20.00
C VAL A 248 -7.77 -3.32 -19.27
N GLY A 249 -6.64 -3.63 -19.91
CA GLY A 249 -5.31 -3.29 -19.40
C GLY A 249 -5.07 -1.77 -19.30
N ALA A 250 -5.51 -1.00 -20.29
CA ALA A 250 -5.41 0.46 -20.29
C ALA A 250 -6.24 1.12 -19.18
N GLN A 251 -7.43 0.60 -18.90
CA GLN A 251 -8.25 1.03 -17.77
C GLN A 251 -7.55 0.75 -16.43
N ALA A 252 -6.96 -0.44 -16.28
CA ALA A 252 -6.18 -0.78 -15.10
C ALA A 252 -4.98 0.16 -14.91
N ILE A 253 -4.24 0.47 -15.99
CA ILE A 253 -3.11 1.41 -15.96
C ILE A 253 -3.56 2.83 -15.62
N ALA A 254 -4.67 3.31 -16.19
CA ALA A 254 -5.20 4.64 -15.93
C ALA A 254 -5.62 4.81 -14.45
N ALA A 255 -6.05 3.71 -13.81
CA ALA A 255 -6.36 3.66 -12.38
C ALA A 255 -5.11 3.52 -11.48
N MET A 256 -3.91 3.30 -12.03
CA MET A 256 -2.67 3.21 -11.24
C MET A 256 -2.23 4.60 -10.76
N GLN A 257 -1.94 4.73 -9.46
CA GLN A 257 -1.33 5.96 -8.96
C GLN A 257 0.14 6.08 -9.37
N MET A 258 0.62 7.32 -9.53
CA MET A 258 2.00 7.63 -9.92
C MET A 258 3.08 7.05 -8.98
N SER A 259 2.72 6.79 -7.73
CA SER A 259 3.55 6.13 -6.71
C SER A 259 3.78 4.63 -6.97
N THR A 260 3.00 4.04 -7.88
CA THR A 260 3.09 2.62 -8.30
C THR A 260 4.22 2.39 -9.31
N PHE A 261 4.70 3.45 -9.98
CA PHE A 261 5.82 3.39 -10.94
C PHE A 261 7.17 3.31 -10.23
N ARG A 262 7.35 2.24 -9.45
CA ARG A 262 8.60 1.90 -8.79
C ARG A 262 9.12 0.56 -9.35
N PRO A 263 10.44 0.39 -9.53
CA PRO A 263 11.00 -0.81 -10.15
C PRO A 263 10.68 -2.13 -9.43
N ASP A 264 10.51 -2.09 -8.10
CA ASP A 264 10.18 -3.21 -7.23
C ASP A 264 8.74 -3.74 -7.43
N MET A 265 7.81 -2.85 -7.75
CA MET A 265 6.43 -3.23 -8.09
C MET A 265 6.36 -4.00 -9.42
N ALA A 266 7.22 -3.65 -10.38
CA ALA A 266 7.31 -4.37 -11.65
C ALA A 266 7.78 -5.81 -11.43
N ASP A 267 8.79 -6.01 -10.57
CA ASP A 267 9.28 -7.34 -10.22
C ASP A 267 8.24 -8.18 -9.47
N GLN A 268 7.44 -7.56 -8.61
CA GLN A 268 6.33 -8.24 -7.95
C GLN A 268 5.26 -8.69 -8.95
N LEU A 269 4.78 -7.80 -9.82
CA LEU A 269 3.76 -8.12 -10.81
C LEU A 269 4.26 -9.11 -11.87
N ARG A 270 5.56 -9.14 -12.19
CA ARG A 270 6.16 -10.19 -13.02
C ARG A 270 6.12 -11.57 -12.36
N ARG A 271 6.36 -11.66 -11.06
CA ARG A 271 6.25 -12.93 -10.32
C ARG A 271 4.81 -13.43 -10.31
N GLU A 272 3.86 -12.54 -10.05
CA GLU A 272 2.43 -12.88 -10.09
C GLU A 272 1.97 -13.31 -11.49
N LEU A 273 2.46 -12.64 -12.55
CA LEU A 273 2.19 -13.04 -13.93
C LEU A 273 2.81 -14.42 -14.25
N ALA A 274 4.02 -14.69 -13.80
CA ALA A 274 4.68 -15.98 -14.01
C ALA A 274 3.95 -17.13 -13.29
N ASP A 275 3.42 -16.88 -12.10
CA ASP A 275 2.62 -17.85 -11.34
C ASP A 275 1.28 -18.12 -12.04
N ASP A 276 0.62 -17.07 -12.56
CA ASP A 276 -0.63 -17.17 -13.33
C ASP A 276 -0.43 -17.93 -14.66
N GLU A 277 0.68 -17.68 -15.36
CA GLU A 277 1.04 -18.39 -16.59
C GLU A 277 1.48 -19.85 -16.35
N ASN A 278 2.13 -20.15 -15.23
CA ASN A 278 2.48 -21.53 -14.84
C ASN A 278 1.24 -22.35 -14.46
N ASN A 279 0.29 -21.75 -13.75
CA ASN A 279 -1.00 -22.37 -13.43
C ASN A 279 -1.88 -22.62 -14.67
N ARG A 280 -1.53 -22.07 -15.83
CA ARG A 280 -2.19 -22.32 -17.12
C ARG A 280 -1.61 -23.52 -17.88
N ARG A 281 -0.42 -23.99 -17.52
CA ARG A 281 0.26 -25.13 -18.18
C ARG A 281 -0.03 -26.48 -17.52
N HIS A 282 -0.73 -26.49 -16.38
CA HIS A 282 -1.12 -27.66 -15.60
C HIS A 282 -2.64 -27.78 -15.53
#